data_AF-A0A9P8VV70-F1
#
_entry.id   AF-A0A9P8VV70-F1
#
_cell.length_a   1.000
_cell.length_b   1.000
_cell.length_c   1.000
_cell.angle_alpha   90.00
_cell.angle_beta   90.00
_cell.angle_gamma   90.00
#
_symmetry.space_group_name_H-M   'P 1'
#
loop_
_entity.id
_entity.type
_entity.pdbx_description
1 polymer ?
#
loop_
_entity_poly.entity_id
_entity_poly.type
_entity_poly.pdbx_seq_one_letter_code
_entity_poly.pdbx_strand_id
1 'polypeptide(L)'
;MSSPRGQQMGSSQTQAGSPPRPRSSSPRAAKLSGLRPGRVMWLPRQDHPEGVLDIDDRAFNHPVVIVGPPIGNKNEIEVFPMTSLNGRALEECKWSERVRDGHIPVFPCAPHPKTGKLLHLKDGQMLQKKTYVNTLKKMVVPLDRLEVYWCNGQDFCAFTPESFGELFEIAKPPRDSPASGFFFQPPTTPVPQAMAFCPPLYQLCAVPVAYQHEGTPVVQYALQPHPVMTPYLQCPYYVAPI
;
A
#
# COMPACT_ATOMS: atom_id res chain seq x y z
N MET A 1 -27.97 -30.43 -80.39
CA MET A 1 -27.24 -31.62 -79.91
C MET A 1 -25.77 -31.25 -79.90
N SER A 2 -24.99 -31.22 -78.82
CA SER A 2 -25.14 -31.51 -77.41
C SER A 2 -23.96 -30.87 -76.67
N SER A 3 -24.15 -30.39 -75.44
CA SER A 3 -23.09 -29.94 -74.53
C SER A 3 -22.10 -31.07 -74.17
N PRO A 4 -20.88 -30.70 -73.74
CA PRO A 4 -20.47 -30.95 -72.33
C PRO A 4 -19.64 -29.76 -71.77
N ARG A 5 -19.88 -29.19 -70.58
CA ARG A 5 -19.68 -29.65 -69.18
C ARG A 5 -18.33 -30.33 -68.91
N GLY A 6 -17.42 -29.63 -68.24
CA GLY A 6 -16.22 -30.21 -67.62
C GLY A 6 -15.46 -29.29 -66.68
N GLN A 7 -15.84 -29.35 -65.40
CA GLN A 7 -15.00 -29.34 -64.19
C GLN A 7 -14.08 -28.13 -63.89
N GLN A 8 -14.55 -27.32 -62.93
CA GLN A 8 -13.76 -26.37 -62.15
C GLN A 8 -13.34 -27.07 -60.84
N MET A 9 -12.03 -27.29 -60.66
CA MET A 9 -11.45 -27.86 -59.43
C MET A 9 -11.41 -26.79 -58.34
N GLY A 10 -12.12 -27.04 -57.24
CA GLY A 10 -12.11 -26.21 -56.04
C GLY A 10 -10.89 -26.48 -55.18
N SER A 11 -10.07 -25.45 -54.98
CA SER A 11 -8.95 -25.46 -54.03
C SER A 11 -9.49 -25.18 -52.63
N SER A 12 -9.63 -26.22 -51.81
CA SER A 12 -9.89 -26.09 -50.37
C SER A 12 -8.67 -25.48 -49.68
N GLN A 13 -8.74 -24.18 -49.39
CA GLN A 13 -7.73 -23.48 -48.59
C GLN A 13 -8.04 -23.70 -47.11
N THR A 14 -7.32 -24.63 -46.49
CA THR A 14 -7.36 -24.93 -45.06
C THR A 14 -6.86 -23.69 -44.30
N GLN A 15 -7.75 -23.00 -43.57
CA GLN A 15 -7.38 -21.91 -42.67
C GLN A 15 -6.60 -22.49 -41.49
N ALA A 16 -5.28 -22.32 -41.50
CA ALA A 16 -4.42 -22.57 -40.35
C ALA A 16 -4.79 -21.57 -39.25
N GLY A 17 -5.22 -22.10 -38.10
CA GLY A 17 -5.52 -21.33 -36.90
C GLY A 17 -4.31 -20.49 -36.49
N SER A 18 -4.51 -19.17 -36.45
CA SER A 18 -3.53 -18.21 -35.96
C SER A 18 -3.08 -18.61 -34.55
N PRO A 19 -1.76 -18.58 -34.24
CA PRO A 19 -1.28 -18.83 -32.90
C PRO A 19 -1.90 -17.83 -31.91
N PRO A 20 -2.21 -18.25 -30.67
CA PRO A 20 -2.72 -17.33 -29.66
C PRO A 20 -1.71 -16.20 -29.47
N ARG A 21 -2.15 -14.96 -29.71
CA ARG A 21 -1.34 -13.76 -29.43
C ARG A 21 -0.86 -13.83 -27.98
N PRO A 22 0.44 -13.59 -27.70
CA PRO A 22 0.90 -13.42 -26.34
C PRO A 22 0.03 -12.34 -25.68
N ARG A 23 -0.62 -12.69 -24.57
CA ARG A 23 -1.45 -11.76 -23.79
C ARG A 23 -0.55 -10.59 -23.41
N SER A 24 -0.76 -9.44 -24.05
CA SER A 24 -0.08 -8.21 -23.66
C SER A 24 -0.36 -7.99 -22.18
N SER A 25 0.68 -8.12 -21.35
CA SER A 25 0.59 -7.77 -19.94
C SER A 25 -0.04 -6.39 -19.85
N SER A 26 -1.14 -6.25 -19.11
CA SER A 26 -1.80 -4.95 -19.03
C SER A 26 -0.79 -3.90 -18.55
N PRO A 27 -0.91 -2.62 -18.94
CA PRO A 27 0.00 -1.55 -18.50
C PRO A 27 0.16 -1.52 -16.98
N ARG A 28 -0.85 -1.97 -16.24
CA ARG A 28 -0.86 -2.10 -14.78
C ARG A 28 0.13 -3.17 -14.28
N ALA A 29 0.25 -4.31 -14.95
CA ALA A 29 1.16 -5.38 -14.54
C ALA A 29 2.65 -4.99 -14.70
N ALA A 30 2.99 -4.28 -15.78
CA ALA A 30 4.34 -3.76 -15.99
C ALA A 30 4.73 -2.67 -14.97
N LYS A 31 3.75 -1.89 -14.50
CA LYS A 31 3.93 -0.88 -13.44
C LYS A 31 4.29 -1.52 -12.09
N LEU A 32 3.77 -2.71 -11.81
CA LEU A 32 3.97 -3.44 -10.55
C LEU A 32 5.30 -4.21 -10.49
N SER A 33 5.80 -4.74 -11.62
CA SER A 33 7.00 -5.58 -11.65
C SER A 33 8.29 -4.88 -11.22
N GLY A 34 8.30 -3.54 -11.20
CA GLY A 34 9.41 -2.72 -10.74
C GLY A 34 9.19 -2.00 -9.41
N LEU A 35 8.12 -2.34 -8.68
CA LEU A 35 7.81 -1.67 -7.42
C LEU A 35 8.72 -2.19 -6.30
N ARG A 36 9.62 -1.33 -5.81
CA ARG A 36 10.55 -1.67 -4.73
C ARG A 36 10.67 -0.51 -3.74
N PRO A 37 10.86 -0.81 -2.45
CA PRO A 37 11.24 0.21 -1.47
C PRO A 37 12.44 1.04 -1.94
N GLY A 38 12.40 2.35 -1.69
CA GLY A 38 13.40 3.32 -2.13
C GLY A 38 13.22 3.81 -3.56
N ARG A 39 12.25 3.31 -4.33
CA ARG A 39 11.93 3.86 -5.65
C ARG A 39 11.22 5.21 -5.52
N VAL A 40 11.62 6.16 -6.36
CA VAL A 40 10.97 7.45 -6.52
C VAL A 40 9.88 7.34 -7.59
N MET A 41 8.68 7.81 -7.26
CA MET A 41 7.51 7.86 -8.12
C MET A 41 6.96 9.28 -8.15
N TRP A 42 6.09 9.59 -9.09
CA TRP A 42 5.40 10.88 -9.17
C TRP A 42 3.97 10.75 -8.65
N LEU A 43 3.56 11.63 -7.75
CA LEU A 43 2.16 11.76 -7.35
C LEU A 43 1.56 12.92 -8.17
N PRO A 44 0.72 12.65 -9.19
CA PRO A 44 0.15 13.68 -10.05
C PRO A 44 -0.82 14.59 -9.29
N ARG A 45 -1.29 15.65 -9.96
CA ARG A 45 -2.34 16.51 -9.40
C ARG A 45 -3.64 15.73 -9.21
N GLN A 46 -4.40 16.15 -8.21
CA GLN A 46 -5.75 15.63 -8.01
C GLN A 46 -6.71 16.36 -8.95
N ASP A 47 -6.78 15.88 -10.18
CA ASP A 47 -7.58 16.54 -11.23
C ASP A 47 -9.05 16.09 -11.21
N HIS A 48 -9.39 15.10 -10.37
CA HIS A 48 -10.72 14.49 -10.34
C HIS A 48 -11.34 14.48 -8.94
N PRO A 49 -12.64 14.83 -8.82
CA PRO A 49 -13.39 14.76 -7.57
C PRO A 49 -13.73 13.33 -7.13
N GLU A 50 -13.54 12.34 -8.00
CA GLU A 50 -13.85 10.94 -7.68
C GLU A 50 -12.73 10.28 -6.89
N GLY A 51 -13.02 10.01 -5.61
CA GLY A 51 -12.10 9.39 -4.67
C GLY A 51 -11.13 10.40 -4.09
N VAL A 52 -11.66 11.40 -3.38
CA VAL A 52 -10.85 12.35 -2.60
C VAL A 52 -9.93 11.53 -1.69
N LEU A 53 -8.63 11.52 -2.02
CA LEU A 53 -7.65 11.00 -1.08
C LEU A 53 -7.66 11.95 0.11
N ASP A 54 -7.71 11.41 1.32
CA ASP A 54 -7.57 12.19 2.55
C ASP A 54 -6.10 12.60 2.75
N ILE A 55 -5.61 13.39 1.81
CA ILE A 55 -4.24 13.87 1.72
C ILE A 55 -4.32 15.37 1.47
N ASP A 56 -3.55 16.12 2.25
CA ASP A 56 -3.35 17.57 2.06
C ASP A 56 -3.09 17.91 0.57
N ASP A 57 -3.87 18.83 0.02
CA ASP A 57 -3.78 19.32 -1.37
C ASP A 57 -2.34 19.70 -1.78
N ARG A 58 -1.51 20.09 -0.81
CA ARG A 58 -0.10 20.46 -1.02
C ARG A 58 0.83 19.26 -1.24
N ALA A 59 0.35 18.03 -1.11
CA ALA A 59 1.14 16.82 -1.32
C ALA A 59 1.12 16.33 -2.78
N PHE A 60 0.17 16.80 -3.59
CA PHE A 60 0.08 16.44 -5.00
C PHE A 60 1.08 17.19 -5.88
N ASN A 61 1.31 16.69 -7.10
CA ASN A 61 2.27 17.25 -8.05
C ASN A 61 3.72 17.23 -7.56
N HIS A 62 4.09 16.16 -6.84
CA HIS A 62 5.38 16.03 -6.18
C HIS A 62 5.95 14.63 -6.37
N PRO A 63 7.29 14.48 -6.37
CA PRO A 63 7.90 13.17 -6.27
C PRO A 63 7.67 12.59 -4.88
N VAL A 64 7.58 11.27 -4.80
CA VAL A 64 7.39 10.52 -3.55
C VAL A 64 8.31 9.29 -3.54
N VAL A 65 8.71 8.85 -2.35
CA VAL A 65 9.57 7.67 -2.16
C VAL A 65 8.74 6.53 -1.60
N ILE A 66 8.78 5.37 -2.23
CA ILE A 66 8.12 4.16 -1.73
C ILE A 66 8.85 3.64 -0.49
N VAL A 67 8.11 3.43 0.61
CA VAL A 67 8.67 2.99 1.89
C VAL A 67 8.67 1.47 2.02
N GLY A 68 7.62 0.81 1.53
CA GLY A 68 7.39 -0.60 1.79
C GLY A 68 6.63 -1.30 0.67
N PRO A 69 6.30 -2.59 0.87
CA PRO A 69 5.41 -3.31 -0.03
C PRO A 69 3.98 -2.74 0.04
N PRO A 70 3.11 -3.08 -0.92
CA PRO A 70 1.68 -2.74 -0.84
C PRO A 70 1.03 -3.28 0.44
N ILE A 71 0.07 -2.52 0.97
CA ILE A 71 -0.62 -2.78 2.23
C ILE A 71 -2.01 -3.34 1.94
N GLY A 72 -2.29 -4.52 2.52
CA GLY A 72 -3.59 -5.17 2.46
C GLY A 72 -4.08 -5.48 1.04
N ASN A 73 -5.40 -5.64 0.90
CA ASN A 73 -6.03 -6.01 -0.37
C ASN A 73 -6.32 -4.81 -1.29
N LYS A 74 -6.12 -3.58 -0.80
CA LYS A 74 -6.49 -2.35 -1.51
C LYS A 74 -5.44 -1.85 -2.48
N ASN A 75 -4.29 -2.52 -2.58
CA ASN A 75 -3.18 -2.11 -3.44
C ASN A 75 -2.73 -0.66 -3.14
N GLU A 76 -2.76 -0.30 -1.85
CA GLU A 76 -2.27 0.95 -1.30
C GLU A 76 -0.80 0.80 -0.92
N ILE A 77 -0.05 1.90 -0.87
CA ILE A 77 1.37 1.87 -0.54
C ILE A 77 1.76 3.07 0.32
N GLU A 78 2.66 2.84 1.28
CA GLU A 78 3.24 3.91 2.08
C GLU A 78 4.33 4.64 1.30
N VAL A 79 4.27 5.97 1.34
CA VAL A 79 5.24 6.85 0.69
C VAL A 79 5.68 8.00 1.60
N PHE A 80 6.91 8.47 1.39
CA PHE A 80 7.38 9.76 1.89
C PHE A 80 7.29 10.83 0.79
N PRO A 81 6.66 11.98 1.04
CA PRO A 81 6.66 13.07 0.08
C PRO A 81 8.05 13.71 -0.05
N MET A 82 8.39 14.13 -1.27
CA MET A 82 9.60 14.90 -1.56
C MET A 82 9.23 16.33 -1.93
N THR A 83 10.08 17.28 -1.58
CA THR A 83 9.87 18.70 -1.87
C THR A 83 11.16 19.34 -2.37
N SER A 84 11.04 20.29 -3.30
CA SER A 84 12.18 21.04 -3.81
C SER A 84 12.44 22.36 -3.09
N LEU A 85 11.60 22.74 -2.11
CA LEU A 85 11.67 24.02 -1.39
C LEU A 85 11.78 25.26 -2.29
N ASN A 86 11.21 25.18 -3.50
CA ASN A 86 11.39 26.18 -4.57
C ASN A 86 12.86 26.48 -4.91
N GLY A 87 13.73 25.46 -4.84
CA GLY A 87 15.16 25.57 -5.14
C GLY A 87 16.02 26.14 -4.01
N ARG A 88 15.42 26.45 -2.86
CA ARG A 88 16.13 27.02 -1.71
C ARG A 88 16.90 25.97 -0.92
N ALA A 89 17.94 26.42 -0.23
CA ALA A 89 18.64 25.61 0.74
C ALA A 89 17.79 25.41 2.00
N LEU A 90 18.09 24.36 2.77
CA LEU A 90 17.33 24.03 3.97
C LEU A 90 17.52 25.10 5.06
N GLU A 91 18.70 25.70 5.12
CA GLU A 91 19.11 26.76 6.06
C GLU A 91 18.41 28.10 5.76
N GLU A 92 18.06 28.33 4.49
CA GLU A 92 17.34 29.54 4.05
C GLU A 92 15.84 29.49 4.42
N CYS A 93 15.33 28.31 4.77
CA CYS A 93 13.93 28.14 5.13
C CYS A 93 13.70 28.58 6.58
N LYS A 94 12.73 29.48 6.78
CA LYS A 94 12.26 29.91 8.12
C LYS A 94 11.41 28.83 8.80
N TRP A 95 12.01 27.67 9.02
CA TRP A 95 11.38 26.49 9.61
C TRP A 95 11.94 26.22 11.01
N SER A 96 11.08 25.67 11.87
CA SER A 96 11.51 25.17 13.17
C SER A 96 12.55 24.06 12.98
N GLU A 97 13.43 23.91 13.98
CA GLU A 97 14.49 22.90 13.95
C GLU A 97 13.92 21.49 13.73
N ARG A 98 12.82 21.16 14.40
CA ARG A 98 12.10 19.89 14.22
C ARG A 98 11.68 19.65 12.76
N VAL A 99 11.15 20.66 12.09
CA VAL A 99 10.75 20.53 10.68
C VAL A 99 11.98 20.35 9.81
N ARG A 100 13.06 21.09 10.07
CA ARG A 100 14.34 20.96 9.37
C ARG A 100 14.94 19.56 9.51
N ASP A 101 15.04 19.05 10.73
CA ASP A 101 15.61 17.73 11.03
C ASP A 101 14.88 16.59 10.33
N GLY A 102 13.59 16.80 10.01
CA GLY A 102 12.76 15.89 9.27
C GLY A 102 12.88 15.97 7.74
N HIS A 103 13.68 16.89 7.18
CA HIS A 103 13.87 17.05 5.75
C HIS A 103 15.28 16.65 5.35
N ILE A 104 15.43 15.45 4.79
CA ILE A 104 16.75 14.90 4.46
C ILE A 104 17.10 15.26 3.01
N PRO A 105 18.23 15.93 2.75
CA PRO A 105 18.60 16.36 1.42
C PRO A 105 18.96 15.18 0.51
N VAL A 106 18.67 15.34 -0.77
CA VAL A 106 19.03 14.42 -1.85
C VAL A 106 20.04 15.11 -2.75
N PHE A 107 21.13 14.43 -3.11
CA PHE A 107 22.13 14.95 -4.04
C PHE A 107 21.45 15.41 -5.36
N PRO A 108 21.72 16.63 -5.88
CA PRO A 108 22.88 17.51 -5.63
C PRO A 108 22.76 18.55 -4.49
N CYS A 109 21.84 18.39 -3.55
CA CYS A 109 21.81 19.27 -2.37
C CYS A 109 23.11 19.21 -1.56
N ALA A 110 23.36 20.26 -0.76
CA ALA A 110 24.33 20.18 0.31
C ALA A 110 23.88 19.17 1.39
N PRO A 111 24.82 18.54 2.11
CA PRO A 111 24.48 17.68 3.25
C PRO A 111 23.68 18.43 4.32
N HIS A 112 22.87 17.69 5.07
CA HIS A 112 22.02 18.27 6.12
C HIS A 112 22.91 18.98 7.16
N PRO A 113 22.62 20.23 7.54
CA PRO A 113 23.54 21.07 8.31
C PRO A 113 23.84 20.53 9.71
N LYS A 114 22.89 19.82 10.31
CA LYS A 114 23.03 19.25 11.66
C LYS A 114 23.59 17.82 11.69
N THR A 115 23.18 16.98 10.73
CA THR A 115 23.43 15.53 10.78
C THR A 115 24.47 15.08 9.77
N GLY A 116 24.86 15.97 8.83
CA GLY A 116 25.75 15.65 7.72
C GLY A 116 25.17 14.65 6.71
N LYS A 117 23.90 14.26 6.84
CA LYS A 117 23.28 13.25 5.98
C LYS A 117 22.96 13.79 4.59
N LEU A 118 23.16 12.96 3.57
CA LEU A 118 22.86 13.27 2.18
C LEU A 118 22.50 11.97 1.46
N LEU A 119 21.30 11.93 0.88
CA LEU A 119 20.81 10.75 0.17
C LEU A 119 21.27 10.76 -1.28
N HIS A 120 21.58 9.58 -1.80
CA HIS A 120 22.08 9.36 -3.16
C HIS A 120 21.16 8.40 -3.91
N LEU A 121 20.87 8.75 -5.16
CA LEU A 121 20.22 7.86 -6.11
C LEU A 121 21.22 6.85 -6.68
N LYS A 122 20.71 5.72 -7.15
CA LYS A 122 21.51 4.66 -7.79
C LYS A 122 22.12 5.15 -9.10
N ASP A 123 23.17 4.46 -9.53
CA ASP A 123 23.76 4.60 -10.87
C ASP A 123 24.20 6.04 -11.21
N GLY A 124 24.57 6.83 -10.19
CA GLY A 124 24.98 8.22 -10.36
C GLY A 124 23.85 9.16 -10.80
N GLN A 125 22.60 8.73 -10.70
CA GLN A 125 21.44 9.56 -11.01
C GLN A 125 21.34 10.77 -10.10
N MET A 126 20.76 11.85 -10.62
CA MET A 126 20.65 13.12 -9.94
C MET A 126 19.30 13.76 -10.22
N LEU A 127 18.71 14.37 -9.19
CA LEU A 127 17.52 15.19 -9.39
C LEU A 127 17.92 16.54 -9.97
N GLN A 128 17.15 17.04 -10.94
CA GLN A 128 17.43 18.34 -11.58
C GLN A 128 17.30 19.53 -10.63
N LYS A 129 16.53 19.37 -9.55
CA LYS A 129 16.29 20.40 -8.54
C LYS A 129 16.83 19.94 -7.20
N LYS A 130 17.26 20.91 -6.38
CA LYS A 130 17.49 20.69 -4.96
C LYS A 130 16.23 20.10 -4.34
N THR A 131 16.32 18.90 -3.79
CA THR A 131 15.17 18.13 -3.32
C THR A 131 15.48 17.52 -1.95
N TYR A 132 14.44 17.38 -1.15
CA TYR A 132 14.50 16.88 0.22
C TYR A 132 13.36 15.88 0.42
N VAL A 133 13.64 14.79 1.13
CA VAL A 133 12.62 13.81 1.55
C VAL A 133 12.08 14.24 2.91
N ASN A 134 10.77 14.35 3.05
CA ASN A 134 10.12 14.66 4.32
C ASN A 134 9.81 13.36 5.09
N THR A 135 10.59 13.08 6.14
CA THR A 135 10.44 11.89 6.98
C THR A 135 9.40 12.04 8.09
N LEU A 136 8.92 13.26 8.36
CA LEU A 136 7.91 13.53 9.39
C LEU A 136 6.50 13.12 8.97
N LYS A 137 6.26 13.00 7.66
CA LYS A 137 4.96 12.68 7.10
C LYS A 137 5.05 11.42 6.27
N LYS A 138 4.36 10.37 6.71
CA LYS A 138 4.04 9.21 5.88
C LYS A 138 2.65 9.38 5.30
N MET A 139 2.46 8.97 4.06
CA MET A 139 1.16 8.98 3.39
C MET A 139 0.90 7.60 2.83
N VAL A 140 -0.37 7.18 2.85
CA VAL A 140 -0.83 5.98 2.18
C VAL A 140 -1.52 6.41 0.90
N VAL A 141 -1.05 5.92 -0.24
CA VAL A 141 -1.57 6.29 -1.56
C VAL A 141 -1.95 5.03 -2.34
N PRO A 142 -3.06 5.04 -3.10
CA PRO A 142 -3.34 3.97 -4.05
C PRO A 142 -2.26 3.92 -5.12
N LEU A 143 -1.72 2.72 -5.36
CA LEU A 143 -0.57 2.55 -6.25
C LEU A 143 -0.89 2.85 -7.73
N ASP A 144 -2.14 2.71 -8.13
CA ASP A 144 -2.59 3.08 -9.46
C ASP A 144 -2.50 4.59 -9.74
N ARG A 145 -2.58 5.42 -8.69
CA ARG A 145 -2.45 6.88 -8.76
C ARG A 145 -1.00 7.38 -8.88
N LEU A 146 0.00 6.54 -8.61
CA LEU A 146 1.41 6.93 -8.76
C LEU A 146 1.87 6.81 -10.20
N GLU A 147 2.63 7.75 -10.72
CA GLU A 147 3.21 7.71 -12.06
C GLU A 147 4.72 7.46 -12.02
N VAL A 148 5.28 7.08 -13.18
CA VAL A 148 6.73 6.91 -13.30
C VAL A 148 7.40 8.27 -13.17
N TYR A 149 8.36 8.38 -12.25
CA TYR A 149 9.20 9.54 -12.14
C TYR A 149 10.45 9.37 -13.02
N TRP A 150 10.57 10.22 -14.03
CA TRP A 150 11.69 10.19 -14.97
C TRP A 150 12.89 10.95 -14.40
N CYS A 151 14.00 10.25 -14.20
CA CYS A 151 15.26 10.85 -13.75
C CYS A 151 16.28 10.75 -14.88
N ASN A 152 16.76 11.90 -15.38
CA ASN A 152 17.77 11.97 -16.45
C ASN A 152 17.43 11.12 -17.69
N GLY A 153 16.14 11.04 -18.06
CA GLY A 153 15.67 10.27 -19.22
C GLY A 153 15.50 8.77 -18.97
N GLN A 154 15.73 8.29 -17.74
CA GLN A 154 15.49 6.91 -17.34
C GLN A 154 14.14 6.79 -16.59
N ASP A 155 13.42 5.70 -16.84
CA ASP A 155 12.12 5.36 -16.24
C ASP A 155 12.24 4.68 -14.86
N PHE A 156 13.48 4.55 -14.39
CA PHE A 156 13.81 3.96 -13.11
C PHE A 156 14.62 4.96 -12.30
N CYS A 157 14.06 5.45 -11.19
CA CYS A 157 14.71 6.33 -10.25
C CYS A 157 14.58 5.74 -8.84
N ALA A 158 15.69 5.43 -8.18
CA ALA A 158 15.66 4.82 -6.85
C ALA A 158 16.89 5.20 -6.02
N PHE A 159 16.73 5.23 -4.70
CA PHE A 159 17.83 5.42 -3.76
C PHE A 159 18.78 4.23 -3.73
N THR A 160 20.05 4.49 -3.44
CA THR A 160 21.02 3.46 -3.07
C THR A 160 20.52 2.69 -1.83
N PRO A 161 20.85 1.40 -1.67
CA PRO A 161 20.46 0.63 -0.49
C PRO A 161 20.85 1.31 0.82
N GLU A 162 22.03 1.94 0.86
CA GLU A 162 22.57 2.65 2.01
C GLU A 162 21.73 3.88 2.33
N SER A 163 21.48 4.75 1.33
CA SER A 163 20.65 5.94 1.52
C SER A 163 19.22 5.59 1.94
N PHE A 164 18.66 4.53 1.36
CA PHE A 164 17.31 4.09 1.75
C PHE A 164 17.28 3.53 3.18
N GLY A 165 18.31 2.79 3.59
CA GLY A 165 18.48 2.34 4.97
C GLY A 165 18.54 3.52 5.95
N GLU A 166 19.34 4.54 5.64
CA GLU A 166 19.43 5.76 6.45
C GLU A 166 18.09 6.49 6.57
N LEU A 167 17.36 6.63 5.46
CA LEU A 167 16.03 7.25 5.46
C LEU A 167 15.09 6.55 6.43
N PHE A 168 15.12 5.21 6.47
CA PHE A 168 14.28 4.43 7.36
C PHE A 168 14.68 4.58 8.82
N GLU A 169 15.98 4.59 9.13
CA GLU A 169 16.46 4.84 10.50
C GLU A 169 16.06 6.21 11.02
N ILE A 170 16.17 7.25 10.19
CA ILE A 170 15.79 8.62 10.54
C ILE A 170 14.28 8.74 10.76
N ALA A 171 13.48 8.02 9.97
CA ALA A 171 12.04 8.05 10.07
C ALA A 171 11.47 7.21 11.22
N LYS A 172 12.29 6.45 11.96
CA LYS A 172 11.82 5.76 13.16
C LYS A 172 11.46 6.82 14.21
N PRO A 173 10.29 6.69 14.87
CA PRO A 173 9.99 7.55 16.01
C PRO A 173 11.08 7.36 17.08
N PRO A 174 11.44 8.43 17.83
CA PRO A 174 12.38 8.31 18.93
C PRO A 174 11.95 7.18 19.87
N ARG A 175 12.83 6.22 20.13
CA ARG A 175 12.53 5.05 20.99
C ARG A 175 12.12 5.48 22.40
N ASP A 176 12.58 6.65 22.83
CA ASP A 176 12.33 7.21 24.15
C ASP A 176 11.19 8.23 24.17
N SER A 177 10.43 8.40 23.07
CA SER A 177 9.11 9.00 23.23
C SER A 177 8.32 8.02 24.07
N PRO A 178 8.00 8.34 25.36
CA PRO A 178 7.06 7.52 26.09
C PRO A 178 5.88 7.42 25.16
N ALA A 179 5.52 6.20 24.78
CA ALA A 179 4.37 5.98 23.93
C ALA A 179 3.33 6.97 24.43
N SER A 180 2.82 7.83 23.56
CA SER A 180 1.55 8.49 23.83
C SER A 180 0.52 7.36 23.86
N GLY A 181 0.61 6.49 24.86
CA GLY A 181 -0.49 6.00 25.60
C GLY A 181 -1.23 7.23 26.09
N PHE A 182 -2.00 7.81 25.19
CA PHE A 182 -3.43 7.65 25.32
C PHE A 182 -3.70 6.15 25.56
N PHE A 183 -3.36 5.68 26.76
CA PHE A 183 -4.29 4.85 27.47
C PHE A 183 -5.55 5.69 27.43
N PHE A 184 -6.45 5.35 26.52
CA PHE A 184 -7.83 5.25 26.92
C PHE A 184 -7.79 4.46 28.24
N GLN A 185 -7.66 5.17 29.37
CA GLN A 185 -8.41 4.74 30.52
C GLN A 185 -9.84 4.76 29.98
N PRO A 186 -10.48 3.59 29.76
CA PRO A 186 -11.91 3.61 29.56
C PRO A 186 -12.45 4.47 30.70
N PRO A 187 -13.34 5.44 30.44
CA PRO A 187 -13.95 6.18 31.52
C PRO A 187 -14.45 5.15 32.52
N THR A 188 -13.93 5.23 33.75
CA THR A 188 -14.41 4.43 34.88
C THR A 188 -15.79 4.94 35.24
N THR A 189 -16.75 4.78 34.34
CA THR A 189 -18.15 4.76 34.72
C THR A 189 -18.34 3.49 35.54
N PRO A 190 -18.85 3.58 36.78
CA PRO A 190 -19.27 2.39 37.50
C PRO A 190 -20.36 1.73 36.67
N VAL A 191 -20.02 0.61 36.05
CA VAL A 191 -20.98 -0.27 35.40
C VAL A 191 -21.91 -0.77 36.50
N PRO A 192 -23.21 -0.44 36.51
CA PRO A 192 -24.15 -1.12 37.39
C PRO A 192 -24.04 -2.62 37.09
N GLN A 193 -23.86 -3.43 38.13
CA GLN A 193 -23.81 -4.89 38.06
C GLN A 193 -25.09 -5.43 37.41
N ALA A 194 -25.10 -5.50 36.08
CA ALA A 194 -26.13 -6.16 35.30
C ALA A 194 -25.46 -7.35 34.61
N MET A 195 -25.64 -8.50 35.26
CA MET A 195 -25.54 -9.86 34.73
C MET A 195 -24.33 -10.15 33.82
N ALA A 196 -23.33 -10.78 34.43
CA ALA A 196 -22.29 -11.52 33.75
C ALA A 196 -22.92 -12.57 32.81
N PHE A 197 -23.05 -12.24 31.54
CA PHE A 197 -23.12 -13.24 30.49
C PHE A 197 -21.70 -13.75 30.24
N CYS A 198 -21.37 -14.88 30.86
CA CYS A 198 -20.22 -15.68 30.45
C CYS A 198 -20.34 -15.95 28.94
N PRO A 199 -19.34 -15.60 28.12
CA PRO A 199 -19.30 -16.14 26.76
C PRO A 199 -19.20 -17.66 26.87
N PRO A 200 -19.95 -18.44 26.06
CA PRO A 200 -19.81 -19.87 26.04
C PRO A 200 -18.37 -20.21 25.64
N LEU A 201 -17.70 -21.00 26.50
CA LEU A 201 -16.42 -21.61 26.16
C LEU A 201 -16.62 -22.44 24.89
N TYR A 202 -15.99 -22.02 23.81
CA TYR A 202 -15.91 -22.83 22.60
C TYR A 202 -15.12 -24.10 22.93
N GLN A 203 -15.82 -25.23 23.04
CA GLN A 203 -15.19 -26.52 23.24
C GLN A 203 -14.88 -27.14 21.87
N LEU A 204 -13.60 -27.11 21.47
CA LEU A 204 -13.11 -27.78 20.27
C LEU A 204 -13.15 -29.31 20.50
N CYS A 205 -14.20 -29.97 20.04
CA CYS A 205 -14.26 -31.44 20.02
C CYS A 205 -13.56 -31.95 18.75
N ALA A 206 -12.41 -32.61 18.91
CA ALA A 206 -11.78 -33.36 17.84
C ALA A 206 -12.52 -34.69 17.65
N VAL A 207 -13.19 -34.87 16.50
CA VAL A 207 -13.80 -36.16 16.14
C VAL A 207 -12.82 -36.91 15.24
N PRO A 208 -12.25 -38.05 15.66
CA PRO A 208 -11.37 -38.82 14.80
C PRO A 208 -12.20 -39.47 13.69
N VAL A 209 -11.95 -39.07 12.44
CA VAL A 209 -12.53 -39.72 11.25
C VAL A 209 -11.43 -40.58 10.64
N ALA A 210 -11.56 -41.89 10.77
CA ALA A 210 -10.61 -42.84 10.18
C ALA A 210 -10.96 -43.09 8.71
N TYR A 211 -10.12 -42.61 7.80
CA TYR A 211 -10.06 -43.13 6.42
C TYR A 211 -8.67 -43.70 6.18
N GLN A 212 -8.61 -44.93 5.67
CA GLN A 212 -7.37 -45.52 5.20
C GLN A 212 -7.11 -45.05 3.77
N HIS A 213 -6.13 -44.17 3.60
CA HIS A 213 -5.45 -44.00 2.33
C HIS A 213 -3.94 -44.01 2.60
N GLU A 214 -3.30 -45.11 2.22
CA GLU A 214 -1.84 -45.26 2.15
C GLU A 214 -1.02 -45.02 3.43
N GLY A 215 -1.45 -45.61 4.56
CA GLY A 215 -0.54 -45.94 5.66
C GLY A 215 -0.11 -44.80 6.59
N THR A 216 -0.57 -43.56 6.40
CA THR A 216 -0.32 -42.45 7.32
C THR A 216 -1.63 -41.83 7.84
N PRO A 217 -1.84 -41.75 9.17
CA PRO A 217 -3.03 -41.13 9.72
C PRO A 217 -2.98 -39.61 9.54
N VAL A 218 -3.96 -39.06 8.83
CA VAL A 218 -4.17 -37.60 8.72
C VAL A 218 -5.32 -37.21 9.65
N VAL A 219 -5.06 -36.35 10.63
CA VAL A 219 -6.08 -35.80 11.53
C VAL A 219 -6.62 -34.51 10.91
N GLN A 220 -7.91 -34.51 10.53
CA GLN A 220 -8.56 -33.34 9.95
C GLN A 220 -9.50 -32.71 11.00
N TYR A 221 -9.29 -31.42 11.29
CA TYR A 221 -10.13 -30.67 12.23
C TYR A 221 -11.27 -30.00 11.45
N ALA A 222 -12.51 -30.32 11.79
CA ALA A 222 -13.69 -29.66 11.24
C ALA A 222 -14.34 -28.76 12.30
N LEU A 223 -14.60 -27.50 11.94
CA LEU A 223 -15.40 -26.58 12.75
C LEU A 223 -16.88 -26.87 12.48
N GLN A 224 -17.60 -27.38 13.46
CA GLN A 224 -19.06 -27.51 13.35
C GLN A 224 -19.74 -26.18 13.75
N PRO A 225 -20.70 -25.68 12.96
CA PRO A 225 -21.52 -24.56 13.37
C PRO A 225 -22.53 -25.00 14.44
N HIS A 226 -22.64 -24.23 15.53
CA HIS A 226 -23.66 -24.45 16.55
C HIS A 226 -25.08 -24.16 16.00
N PRO A 227 -26.12 -24.86 16.50
CA PRO A 227 -27.49 -24.49 16.22
C PRO A 227 -27.76 -23.08 16.77
N VAL A 228 -28.28 -22.22 15.89
CA VAL A 228 -28.66 -20.85 16.22
C VAL A 228 -29.80 -20.89 17.26
N MET A 229 -29.53 -20.46 18.48
CA MET A 229 -30.61 -20.15 19.42
C MET A 229 -31.33 -18.89 18.91
N THR A 230 -32.58 -19.06 18.50
CA THR A 230 -33.49 -17.93 18.24
C THR A 230 -33.72 -17.15 19.54
N PRO A 231 -33.50 -15.82 19.57
CA PRO A 231 -33.82 -15.02 20.73
C PRO A 231 -35.35 -14.90 20.87
N TYR A 232 -35.86 -15.30 22.04
CA TYR A 232 -37.23 -15.01 22.44
C TYR A 232 -37.44 -13.50 22.56
N LEU A 233 -38.44 -13.01 21.84
CA LEU A 233 -39.09 -11.72 22.05
C LEU A 233 -39.69 -11.67 23.46
N GLN A 234 -39.47 -10.56 24.19
CA GLN A 234 -40.51 -9.82 24.95
C GLN A 234 -39.88 -8.80 25.91
N CYS A 235 -40.17 -7.51 25.68
CA CYS A 235 -40.25 -6.51 26.74
C CYS A 235 -41.53 -5.68 26.50
N PRO A 236 -42.47 -5.62 27.46
CA PRO A 236 -43.65 -4.77 27.34
C PRO A 236 -43.35 -3.32 27.72
N TYR A 237 -44.17 -2.46 27.16
CA TYR A 237 -44.23 -1.00 27.24
C TYR A 237 -44.23 -0.45 28.69
N TYR A 238 -43.45 0.60 28.92
CA TYR A 238 -43.55 1.45 30.11
C TYR A 238 -44.19 2.79 29.71
N VAL A 239 -45.35 3.09 30.29
CA VAL A 239 -46.05 4.38 30.14
C VAL A 239 -45.75 5.21 31.38
N ALA A 240 -45.26 6.43 31.19
CA ALA A 240 -45.04 7.38 32.29
C ALA A 240 -46.32 8.17 32.59
N PRO A 241 -46.63 8.47 33.87
CA PRO A 241 -47.68 9.42 34.22
C PRO A 241 -47.17 10.88 34.16
N ILE A 242 -48.13 11.77 33.92
CA ILE A 242 -48.02 13.24 33.72
C ILE A 242 -47.84 13.94 35.07
#